data_AF-Q0RVN7-F1
#
_entry.id   AF-Q0RVN7-F1
#
_cell.length_a   1.000
_cell.length_b   1.000
_cell.length_c   1.000
_cell.angle_alpha   90.00
_cell.angle_beta   90.00
_cell.angle_gamma   90.00
#
_symmetry.space_group_name_H-M   'P 1'
#
loop_
_entity.id
_entity.type
_entity.pdbx_description
1 polymer ?
#
loop_
_entity_poly.entity_id
_entity_poly.type
_entity_poly.pdbx_seq_one_letter_code
_entity_poly.pdbx_strand_id
1 'polypeptide(L)'
;MTVEVVIVRDPDGPTSVWVFVGGEAVEVAESCIDAGAGWDWEDWTEHRDEMLAGASPAARELLLTLFDGPPGGVYVEGRDGRPWLDPAA
;
A
#
# COMPACT_ATOMS: atom_id res chain seq x y z
N MET A 1 -23.67 10.28 8.81
CA MET A 1 -22.89 9.05 8.96
C MET A 1 -21.43 9.44 8.89
N THR A 2 -20.70 9.23 9.98
CA THR A 2 -19.25 9.48 10.03
C THR A 2 -18.51 8.18 9.74
N VAL A 3 -17.36 8.29 9.08
CA VAL A 3 -16.38 7.22 8.98
C VAL A 3 -15.16 7.71 9.74
N GLU A 4 -14.74 6.94 10.75
CA GLU A 4 -13.61 7.27 11.60
C GLU A 4 -12.54 6.19 11.42
N VAL A 5 -11.29 6.61 11.25
CA VAL A 5 -10.15 5.71 11.07
C VAL A 5 -9.12 6.06 12.14
N VAL A 6 -8.73 5.06 12.93
CA VAL A 6 -7.64 5.17 13.91
C VAL A 6 -6.46 4.36 13.37
N ILE A 7 -5.31 5.03 13.23
CA ILE A 7 -4.09 4.45 12.68
C ILE A 7 -3.00 4.56 13.73
N VAL A 8 -2.39 3.43 14.07
CA VAL A 8 -1.18 3.38 14.91
C VAL A 8 -0.06 2.81 14.07
N ARG A 9 0.96 3.62 13.83
CA ARG A 9 2.13 3.24 13.04
C ARG A 9 3.28 2.81 13.94
N ASP A 10 3.84 1.65 13.66
CA ASP A 10 5.18 1.27 14.10
C ASP A 10 6.18 1.67 12.99
N PRO A 11 7.18 2.52 13.27
CA PRO A 11 8.18 2.88 12.25
C PRO A 11 9.00 1.68 11.76
N ASP A 12 9.14 0.65 12.59
CA ASP A 12 9.93 -0.55 12.31
C ASP A 12 9.04 -1.79 12.12
N GLY A 13 7.72 -1.61 11.96
CA GLY A 13 6.76 -2.71 12.02
C GLY A 13 5.43 -2.43 11.30
N PRO A 14 4.47 -3.35 11.42
CA PRO A 14 3.17 -3.22 10.76
C PRO A 14 2.35 -2.07 11.34
N THR A 15 1.45 -1.53 10.52
CA THR A 15 0.45 -0.57 10.97
C THR A 15 -0.75 -1.31 11.55
N SER A 16 -1.37 -0.75 12.59
CA SER A 16 -2.66 -1.22 13.11
C SER A 16 -3.74 -0.21 12.74
N VAL A 17 -4.81 -0.70 12.10
CA VAL A 17 -5.92 0.11 11.61
C VAL A 17 -7.24 -0.36 12.20
N TRP A 18 -8.01 0.58 12.74
CA TRP A 18 -9.40 0.37 13.13
C TRP A 18 -10.29 1.35 12.38
N VAL A 19 -11.38 0.84 11.80
CA VAL A 19 -12.39 1.66 11.12
C VAL A 19 -13.73 1.53 11.85
N PHE A 20 -14.38 2.67 12.06
CA PHE A 20 -15.70 2.77 12.63
C PHE A 20 -16.64 3.45 11.64
N VAL A 21 -17.83 2.86 11.44
CA VAL A 21 -18.86 3.38 10.55
C VAL A 21 -20.09 3.72 11.37
N GLY A 22 -20.35 5.01 11.57
CA GLY A 22 -21.41 5.47 12.46
C GLY A 22 -21.21 5.09 13.93
N GLY A 23 -19.96 4.90 14.36
CA GLY A 23 -19.57 4.48 15.70
C GLY A 23 -19.39 2.97 15.90
N GLU A 24 -19.76 2.13 14.92
CA GLU A 24 -19.62 0.68 14.98
C GLU A 24 -18.34 0.21 14.31
N ALA A 25 -17.58 -0.68 14.97
CA ALA A 25 -16.34 -1.24 14.42
C ALA A 25 -16.62 -2.17 13.24
N VAL A 26 -15.80 -2.07 12.19
CA VAL A 26 -15.84 -2.97 11.03
C VAL A 26 -14.49 -3.63 10.81
N GLU A 27 -14.51 -4.88 10.37
CA GLU A 27 -13.29 -5.56 9.92
C GLU A 27 -12.76 -4.89 8.65
N VAL A 28 -11.44 -4.76 8.58
CA VAL A 28 -10.76 -4.10 7.45
C VAL A 28 -9.55 -4.89 7.00
N ALA A 29 -9.31 -4.86 5.70
CA ALA A 29 -8.03 -5.20 5.11
C ALA A 29 -7.28 -3.90 4.83
N GLU A 30 -6.08 -3.77 5.39
CA GLU A 30 -5.20 -2.63 5.13
C GLU A 30 -4.39 -2.86 3.86
N SER A 31 -4.11 -1.78 3.14
CA SER A 31 -3.13 -1.75 2.06
C SER A 31 -2.20 -0.56 2.26
N CYS A 32 -0.98 -0.81 2.75
CA CYS A 32 0.01 0.22 3.04
C CYS A 32 1.02 0.39 1.89
N ILE A 33 1.02 1.57 1.28
CA ILE A 33 1.98 1.96 0.23
C ILE A 33 2.98 2.94 0.86
N ASP A 34 4.11 2.42 1.33
CA ASP A 34 5.18 3.24 1.92
C ASP A 34 6.51 2.95 1.24
N ALA A 35 6.71 3.53 0.05
CA ALA A 35 7.98 3.40 -0.68
C ALA A 35 9.15 4.05 0.06
N GLY A 36 8.87 4.89 1.07
CA GLY A 36 9.86 5.53 1.93
C GLY A 36 10.45 4.63 3.00
N ALA A 37 9.96 3.39 3.16
CA ALA A 37 10.43 2.47 4.20
C ALA A 37 11.81 1.84 3.94
N GLY A 38 12.51 2.26 2.87
CA GLY A 38 13.89 1.82 2.59
C GLY A 38 14.00 0.47 1.87
N TRP A 39 13.04 0.17 1.00
CA TRP A 39 13.01 -1.04 0.17
C TRP A 39 14.16 -1.08 -0.84
N ASP A 40 14.65 -2.28 -1.16
CA ASP A 40 15.23 -2.51 -2.46
C ASP A 40 14.13 -2.79 -3.51
N TRP A 41 14.51 -2.77 -4.78
CA TRP A 41 13.55 -2.94 -5.87
C TRP A 41 12.86 -4.31 -5.86
N GLU A 42 13.56 -5.38 -5.46
CA GLU A 42 13.00 -6.73 -5.46
C GLU A 42 11.92 -6.84 -4.38
N ASP A 43 12.27 -6.44 -3.14
CA ASP A 43 11.34 -6.42 -2.01
C ASP A 43 10.14 -5.49 -2.28
N TRP A 44 10.38 -4.33 -2.91
CA TRP A 44 9.30 -3.42 -3.30
C TRP A 44 8.32 -4.06 -4.29
N THR A 45 8.85 -4.77 -5.30
CA THR A 45 7.99 -5.43 -6.30
C THR A 45 7.21 -6.61 -5.71
N GLU A 46 7.82 -7.39 -4.81
CA GLU A 46 7.14 -8.46 -4.09
C GLU A 46 5.98 -7.91 -3.25
N HIS A 47 6.24 -6.89 -2.42
CA HIS A 47 5.23 -6.21 -1.59
C HIS A 47 4.07 -5.66 -2.44
N ARG A 48 4.39 -4.98 -3.55
CA ARG A 48 3.40 -4.47 -4.52
C ARG A 48 2.54 -5.59 -5.08
N ASP A 49 3.14 -6.68 -5.53
CA ASP A 49 2.45 -7.76 -6.22
C ASP A 49 1.56 -8.57 -5.28
N GLU A 50 2.01 -8.80 -4.04
CA GLU A 50 1.19 -9.40 -2.99
C GLU A 50 -0.06 -8.56 -2.70
N MET A 51 0.10 -7.25 -2.56
CA MET A 51 -1.03 -6.33 -2.33
C MET A 51 -2.00 -6.32 -3.50
N LEU A 52 -1.51 -6.26 -4.73
CA LEU A 52 -2.35 -6.29 -5.93
C LEU A 52 -3.11 -7.62 -6.06
N ALA A 53 -2.49 -8.74 -5.69
CA ALA A 53 -3.11 -10.07 -5.72
C ALA A 53 -4.19 -10.24 -4.63
N GLY A 54 -3.98 -9.66 -3.45
CA GLY A 54 -4.93 -9.71 -2.33
C GLY A 54 -6.11 -8.73 -2.43
N ALA A 55 -6.01 -7.73 -3.31
CA ALA A 55 -6.99 -6.66 -3.39
C ALA A 55 -8.33 -7.07 -4.05
N SER A 56 -9.43 -6.51 -3.56
CA SER A 56 -10.71 -6.53 -4.29
C SER A 56 -10.59 -5.79 -5.62
N PRO A 57 -11.44 -6.07 -6.64
CA PRO A 57 -11.33 -5.41 -7.95
C PRO A 57 -11.30 -3.87 -7.88
N ALA A 58 -12.16 -3.26 -7.06
CA ALA A 58 -12.20 -1.81 -6.90
C ALA A 58 -10.96 -1.25 -6.18
N ALA A 59 -10.46 -1.98 -5.16
CA ALA A 59 -9.22 -1.60 -4.49
C ALA A 59 -8.02 -1.74 -5.43
N ARG A 60 -7.96 -2.81 -6.22
CA ARG A 60 -6.89 -3.08 -7.19
C ARG A 60 -6.76 -1.95 -8.22
N GLU A 61 -7.87 -1.45 -8.75
CA GLU A 61 -7.87 -0.32 -9.69
C GLU A 61 -7.22 0.94 -9.09
N LEU A 62 -7.55 1.26 -7.84
CA LEU A 62 -6.92 2.35 -7.11
C LEU A 62 -5.44 2.07 -6.82
N LEU A 63 -5.10 0.86 -6.37
CA LEU A 63 -3.73 0.47 -6.05
C LEU A 63 -2.80 0.58 -7.27
N LEU A 64 -3.24 0.15 -8.46
CA LEU A 64 -2.46 0.32 -9.69
C LEU A 64 -2.11 1.79 -9.92
N THR A 65 -3.06 2.70 -9.73
CA THR A 65 -2.81 4.14 -9.87
C THR A 65 -1.81 4.66 -8.83
N LEU A 66 -1.87 4.16 -7.59
CA LEU A 66 -1.00 4.61 -6.51
C LEU A 66 0.41 4.02 -6.57
N PHE A 67 0.55 2.82 -7.11
CA PHE A 67 1.84 2.16 -7.33
C PHE A 67 2.56 2.69 -8.56
N ASP A 68 1.89 3.32 -9.53
CA ASP A 68 2.52 3.97 -10.67
C ASP A 68 3.14 5.33 -10.31
N GLY A 69 4.25 5.29 -9.57
CA GLY A 69 4.92 6.48 -9.05
C GLY A 69 4.52 6.82 -7.61
N PRO A 70 4.79 5.92 -6.65
CA PRO A 70 4.37 6.09 -5.26
C PRO A 70 5.10 7.28 -4.61
N PRO A 71 4.45 7.98 -3.67
CA PRO A 71 5.15 8.89 -2.77
C PRO A 71 6.32 8.18 -2.09
N GLY A 72 7.48 8.84 -2.03
CA GLY A 72 8.69 8.23 -1.47
C GLY A 72 9.42 7.27 -2.40
N GLY A 73 8.97 7.06 -3.65
CA GLY A 73 9.63 6.15 -4.59
C GLY A 73 11.10 6.46 -4.89
N VAL A 74 11.58 7.66 -4.57
CA VAL A 74 13.02 8.02 -4.64
C VAL A 74 13.88 7.26 -3.62
N TYR A 75 13.27 6.67 -2.60
CA TYR A 75 13.94 5.90 -1.55
C TYR A 75 14.00 4.39 -1.86
N VAL A 76 13.35 3.94 -2.94
CA VAL A 76 13.45 2.54 -3.40
C VAL A 76 14.77 2.36 -4.15
N GLU A 77 15.66 1.56 -3.58
CA GLU A 77 16.99 1.35 -4.13
C GLU A 77 16.97 0.38 -5.33
N GLY A 78 17.89 0.59 -6.28
CA GLY A 78 18.07 -0.32 -7.40
C GLY A 78 16.99 -0.28 -8.49
N ARG A 79 15.99 0.63 -8.47
CA ARG A 79 14.98 0.68 -9.55
C ARG A 79 15.60 0.84 -10.95
N ASP A 80 16.68 1.60 -11.09
CA ASP A 80 17.40 1.81 -12.36
C ASP A 80 16.52 2.29 -13.53
N GLY A 81 15.50 3.08 -13.23
CA GLY A 81 14.56 3.61 -14.23
C GLY A 81 13.57 2.59 -14.79
N ARG A 82 13.52 1.37 -14.24
CA ARG A 82 12.46 0.39 -14.53
C ARG A 82 11.07 0.98 -14.27
N PRO A 83 10.04 0.56 -15.04
CA PRO A 83 8.67 0.99 -14.81
C PRO A 83 8.17 0.52 -13.45
N TRP A 84 7.31 1.31 -12.82
CA TRP A 84 6.76 1.03 -11.50
C TRP A 84 5.79 -0.15 -11.46
N LEU A 85 5.10 -0.39 -12.57
CA LEU A 85 4.17 -1.48 -12.78
C LEU A 85 4.67 -2.35 -13.93
N ASP A 86 4.33 -3.63 -13.88
CA ASP A 86 4.50 -4.49 -15.03
C ASP A 86 3.48 -4.14 -16.12
N PRO A 87 3.84 -4.27 -17.41
CA PRO A 87 2.91 -3.98 -18.51
C PRO A 87 1.62 -4.82 -18.52
N ALA A 88 1.58 -5.88 -17.69
CA ALA A 88 0.46 -6.81 -17.56
C ALA A 88 -0.30 -6.67 -16.22
N ALA A 89 0.06 -5.68 -15.39
CA ALA A 89 -0.51 -5.47 -14.06
C ALA A 89 -1.98 -4.96 -14.08
#